data_AF-A0A9R0DS35-F1
#
_entry.id   AF-A0A9R0DS35-F1
#
_cell.length_a   1.000
_cell.length_b   1.000
_cell.length_c   1.000
_cell.angle_alpha   90.00
_cell.angle_beta   90.00
_cell.angle_gamma   90.00
#
_symmetry.space_group_name_H-M   'P 1'
#
loop_
_entity.id
_entity.type
_entity.pdbx_description
1 polymer ?
#
loop_
_entity_poly.entity_id
_entity_poly.type
_entity_poly.pdbx_seq_one_letter_code
_entity_poly.pdbx_strand_id
1 'polypeptide(L)'
;MEAKTHILATAALLIIAASWCEGARDATCPRICGPSLQSEPVCATDGYIYPSLCEMRKKTCGKGVRLAQDQTSCSRAQGSKCEHRCTSERDPVCGTNGRTYLNRCMLQVEICRVGIGLSHLGACNNISAHRENCPVDCSQAPLDGPICGSDGNVYKSTCQMKLLTCGQGVVRTNKKHCQTTRHCRESCWRVARPTCGSDGKLYANACRMKASNCGKHVFEVPMAFCVSQERTSGGESCPKDCLGQKEKLVCGSDEMVYRNECEMKMLNCGSVSNRKIVKKVDMEKCRGKMNRCMKVKCPADIDPVCGTDQKVYTNPCFLKVATCLKGVQLAHFGNCTLLPRFKEDCPDTCENVVEQPVCGSDGNVYKSECELRLATCGQHVVPVAASHCRTTALCHEECPDTPAFICGSDNRFYKNECLMKKENCGKHVFVVPLKRCLARFQYSGCARVCPPEYDPVCGTDDKTYSNKCFLEMENCRSRSLVQLKHLGTCTEPIAEEPKNYLYR
;
A
#
# COMPACT_ATOMS: atom_id res chain seq x y z
N MET A 1 -75.91 -26.48 -23.07
CA MET A 1 -76.14 -25.20 -23.78
C MET A 1 -74.83 -24.43 -23.66
N GLU A 2 -73.89 -24.67 -24.59
CA GLU A 2 -73.53 -23.76 -25.70
C GLU A 2 -72.82 -22.49 -25.21
N ALA A 3 -71.73 -21.95 -25.77
CA ALA A 3 -70.77 -22.35 -26.81
C ALA A 3 -69.55 -21.37 -26.77
N LYS A 4 -68.37 -21.89 -27.17
CA LYS A 4 -67.34 -21.30 -28.07
C LYS A 4 -66.60 -19.94 -27.78
N THR A 5 -65.28 -20.08 -27.51
CA THR A 5 -64.06 -19.56 -28.22
C THR A 5 -63.77 -18.06 -28.43
N HIS A 6 -62.58 -17.61 -27.94
CA HIS A 6 -61.39 -17.07 -28.66
C HIS A 6 -60.60 -16.06 -27.76
N ILE A 7 -59.37 -16.33 -27.31
CA ILE A 7 -58.02 -16.09 -27.90
C ILE A 7 -57.26 -14.90 -27.26
N LEU A 8 -56.07 -15.22 -26.71
CA LEU A 8 -54.81 -14.46 -26.55
C LEU A 8 -54.72 -13.18 -25.69
N ALA A 9 -53.84 -13.27 -24.67
CA ALA A 9 -52.57 -12.53 -24.52
C ALA A 9 -52.34 -11.84 -23.15
N THR A 10 -51.42 -12.48 -22.40
CA THR A 10 -50.31 -11.89 -21.64
C THR A 10 -50.56 -10.98 -20.43
N ALA A 11 -50.25 -11.59 -19.28
CA ALA A 11 -49.30 -11.15 -18.26
C ALA A 11 -49.64 -9.91 -17.41
N ALA A 12 -49.99 -10.16 -16.14
CA ALA A 12 -49.10 -9.93 -15.00
C ALA A 12 -49.93 -9.94 -13.71
N LEU A 13 -49.65 -10.87 -12.77
CA LEU A 13 -49.67 -10.63 -11.33
C LEU A 13 -49.48 -11.94 -10.54
N LEU A 14 -48.76 -11.79 -9.43
CA LEU A 14 -48.68 -12.66 -8.23
C LEU A 14 -47.35 -13.39 -8.02
N ILE A 15 -46.38 -12.59 -7.59
CA ILE A 15 -45.38 -13.01 -6.60
C ILE A 15 -46.10 -13.05 -5.25
N ILE A 16 -46.18 -14.20 -4.59
CA ILE A 16 -46.15 -14.36 -3.13
C ILE A 16 -45.61 -15.77 -2.80
N ALA A 17 -44.74 -15.78 -1.79
CA ALA A 17 -44.30 -16.88 -0.94
C ALA A 17 -43.20 -17.83 -1.42
N ALA A 18 -41.97 -17.49 -1.03
CA ALA A 18 -41.16 -18.41 -0.23
C ALA A 18 -40.30 -17.61 0.75
N SER A 19 -40.83 -17.48 1.96
CA SER A 19 -40.13 -17.03 3.16
C SER A 19 -39.58 -18.29 3.84
N TRP A 20 -38.36 -18.19 4.37
CA TRP A 20 -37.69 -19.09 5.35
C TRP A 20 -36.62 -20.02 4.77
N CYS A 21 -35.42 -19.45 4.66
CA CYS A 21 -34.18 -20.15 4.99
C CYS A 21 -33.31 -19.15 5.78
N GLU A 22 -33.66 -18.94 7.05
CA GLU A 22 -32.71 -18.38 8.02
C GLU A 22 -31.62 -19.43 8.29
N GLY A 23 -30.35 -19.05 8.12
CA GLY A 23 -29.23 -19.81 8.68
C GLY A 23 -28.33 -20.57 7.69
N ALA A 24 -28.37 -20.32 6.39
CA ALA A 24 -27.25 -20.72 5.54
C ALA A 24 -26.07 -19.77 5.81
N ARG A 25 -25.01 -20.26 6.46
CA ARG A 25 -23.72 -19.57 6.53
C ARG A 25 -23.23 -19.33 5.11
N ASP A 26 -23.36 -18.08 4.66
CA ASP A 26 -22.90 -17.66 3.35
C ASP A 26 -21.39 -17.94 3.25
N ALA A 27 -20.97 -18.72 2.26
CA ALA A 27 -19.57 -19.15 2.07
C ALA A 27 -18.62 -17.98 1.72
N THR A 28 -19.16 -16.77 1.71
CA THR A 28 -18.53 -15.48 1.36
C THR A 28 -17.96 -14.73 2.56
N CYS A 29 -18.24 -15.15 3.81
CA CYS A 29 -17.77 -14.43 4.99
C CYS A 29 -16.30 -14.74 5.34
N PRO A 30 -15.41 -13.73 5.38
CA PRO A 30 -14.01 -13.95 5.73
C PRO A 30 -13.86 -14.34 7.19
N ARG A 31 -13.24 -15.49 7.46
CA ARG A 31 -12.94 -15.95 8.83
C ARG A 31 -11.64 -15.37 9.38
N ILE A 32 -10.64 -15.23 8.52
CA ILE A 32 -9.32 -14.73 8.86
C ILE A 32 -9.03 -13.56 7.93
N CYS A 33 -8.72 -12.41 8.52
CA CYS A 33 -8.16 -11.28 7.80
C CYS A 33 -6.65 -11.35 7.96
N GLY A 34 -5.94 -11.67 6.87
CA GLY A 34 -4.48 -11.64 6.88
C GLY A 34 -3.96 -10.20 6.95
N PRO A 35 -2.67 -10.00 7.27
CA PRO A 35 -2.02 -8.69 7.24
C PRO A 35 -1.82 -8.12 5.82
N SER A 36 -2.67 -8.50 4.86
CA SER A 36 -2.52 -8.18 3.45
C SER A 36 -2.67 -6.68 3.19
N LEU A 37 -1.75 -6.18 2.36
CA LEU A 37 -1.69 -4.86 1.72
C LEU A 37 -3.06 -4.23 1.45
N GLN A 38 -3.21 -2.96 1.85
CA GLN A 38 -4.44 -2.14 1.84
C GLN A 38 -5.39 -2.35 3.02
N SER A 39 -4.86 -2.36 4.26
CA SER A 39 -5.67 -2.02 5.45
C SER A 39 -5.90 -0.51 5.53
N GLU A 40 -6.44 0.05 4.46
CA GLU A 40 -6.98 1.40 4.54
C GLU A 40 -8.28 1.33 5.33
N PRO A 41 -8.46 2.22 6.31
CA PRO A 41 -9.68 2.24 7.08
C PRO A 41 -10.84 2.57 6.15
N VAL A 42 -11.95 1.85 6.31
CA VAL A 42 -13.13 1.99 5.46
C VAL A 42 -14.31 2.49 6.25
N CYS A 43 -15.12 3.31 5.60
CA CYS A 43 -16.43 3.71 6.09
C CYS A 43 -17.48 2.68 5.67
N ALA A 44 -18.31 2.24 6.61
CA ALA A 44 -19.41 1.33 6.35
C ALA A 44 -20.76 2.06 6.40
N THR A 45 -21.79 1.46 5.80
CA THR A 45 -23.15 2.02 5.74
C THR A 45 -23.83 2.17 7.11
N ASP A 46 -23.27 1.57 8.16
CA ASP A 46 -23.71 1.71 9.56
C ASP A 46 -23.12 2.96 10.25
N GLY A 47 -22.34 3.77 9.53
CA GLY A 47 -21.66 4.96 10.06
C GLY A 47 -20.43 4.64 10.92
N TYR A 48 -19.97 3.39 10.92
CA TYR A 48 -18.76 2.96 11.64
C TYR A 48 -17.54 2.89 10.72
N ILE A 49 -16.38 3.19 11.33
CA ILE A 49 -15.09 3.08 10.67
C ILE A 49 -14.40 1.79 11.08
N TYR A 50 -14.03 0.98 10.09
CA TYR A 50 -13.36 -0.30 10.25
C TYR A 50 -11.90 -0.21 9.79
N PRO A 51 -10.98 -0.99 10.37
CA PRO A 51 -9.55 -0.91 10.04
C PRO A 51 -9.20 -1.44 8.65
N SER A 52 -10.09 -2.23 8.02
CA SER A 52 -9.96 -2.68 6.64
C SER A 52 -11.30 -3.18 6.10
N LEU A 53 -11.41 -3.31 4.78
CA LEU A 53 -12.56 -3.93 4.13
C LEU A 53 -12.81 -5.37 4.59
N CYS A 54 -11.74 -6.13 4.87
CA CYS A 54 -11.87 -7.49 5.37
C CYS A 54 -12.47 -7.51 6.78
N GLU A 55 -11.94 -6.68 7.68
CA GLU A 55 -12.42 -6.60 9.06
C GLU A 55 -13.87 -6.11 9.15
N MET A 56 -14.26 -5.19 8.25
CA MET A 56 -15.66 -4.81 8.07
C MET A 56 -16.52 -6.03 7.72
N ARG A 57 -16.23 -6.71 6.60
CA ARG A 57 -16.99 -7.88 6.14
C ARG A 57 -17.06 -9.01 7.16
N LYS A 58 -15.97 -9.22 7.92
CA LYS A 58 -15.90 -10.22 8.98
C LYS A 58 -16.85 -9.89 10.14
N LYS A 59 -16.82 -8.65 10.64
CA LYS A 59 -17.62 -8.22 11.81
C LYS A 59 -19.10 -8.00 11.48
N THR A 60 -19.41 -7.70 10.22
CA THR A 60 -20.77 -7.39 9.74
C THR A 60 -21.39 -8.50 8.89
N CYS A 61 -20.73 -9.66 8.79
CA CYS A 61 -21.26 -10.83 8.10
C CYS A 61 -22.70 -11.13 8.53
N GLY A 62 -23.61 -11.22 7.54
CA GLY A 62 -25.03 -11.49 7.78
C GLY A 62 -25.86 -10.31 8.31
N LYS A 63 -25.26 -9.14 8.56
CA LYS A 63 -25.94 -7.96 9.13
C LYS A 63 -26.36 -6.90 8.10
N GLY A 64 -26.20 -7.18 6.80
CA GLY A 64 -26.58 -6.26 5.72
C GLY A 64 -25.70 -5.01 5.56
N VAL A 65 -24.66 -4.82 6.39
CA VAL A 65 -23.75 -3.67 6.31
C VAL A 65 -22.77 -3.82 5.15
N ARG A 66 -22.63 -2.77 4.35
CA ARG A 66 -21.75 -2.74 3.16
C ARG A 66 -20.75 -1.58 3.26
N LEU A 67 -19.80 -1.55 2.33
CA LEU A 67 -18.93 -0.38 2.15
C LEU A 67 -19.80 0.81 1.74
N ALA A 68 -19.64 1.94 2.40
CA ALA A 68 -20.34 3.16 2.00
C ALA A 68 -19.85 3.58 0.60
N GLN A 69 -20.79 3.80 -0.33
CA GLN A 69 -20.46 4.24 -1.69
C GLN A 69 -20.09 5.73 -1.74
N ASP A 70 -20.57 6.51 -0.78
CA ASP A 70 -20.22 7.92 -0.62
C ASP A 70 -19.24 8.11 0.54
N GLN A 71 -18.13 8.81 0.29
CA GLN A 71 -17.15 9.20 1.29
C GLN A 71 -17.76 10.07 2.40
N THR A 72 -18.89 10.73 2.12
CA THR A 72 -19.63 11.55 3.09
C THR A 72 -20.44 10.74 4.12
N SER A 73 -20.62 9.42 3.93
CA SER A 73 -21.37 8.59 4.90
C SER A 73 -20.70 8.51 6.29
N CYS A 74 -19.39 8.75 6.36
CA CYS A 74 -18.65 8.96 7.60
C CYS A 74 -18.14 10.40 7.67
N SER A 75 -19.03 11.35 7.36
CA SER A 75 -18.84 12.77 7.65
C SER A 75 -19.80 13.16 8.78
N ARG A 76 -19.30 13.92 9.75
CA ARG A 76 -20.13 14.38 10.87
C ARG A 76 -21.30 15.25 10.42
N ALA A 77 -21.13 16.03 9.35
CA ALA A 77 -22.13 16.94 8.81
C ALA A 77 -23.45 16.28 8.37
N GLN A 78 -23.48 14.95 8.20
CA GLN A 78 -24.68 14.19 7.79
C GLN A 78 -25.20 13.22 8.87
N GLY A 79 -24.85 13.43 10.14
CA GLY A 79 -25.41 12.64 11.26
C GLY A 79 -24.74 11.27 11.47
N SER A 80 -23.56 11.04 10.91
CA SER A 80 -22.77 9.85 11.21
C SER A 80 -22.26 9.86 12.67
N LYS A 81 -22.17 8.68 13.30
CA LYS A 81 -21.71 8.56 14.69
C LYS A 81 -20.20 8.76 14.86
N CYS A 82 -19.43 8.69 13.77
CA CYS A 82 -17.97 8.69 13.79
C CYS A 82 -17.38 7.78 14.88
N GLU A 83 -17.95 6.59 15.03
CA GLU A 83 -17.51 5.56 15.97
C GLU A 83 -16.61 4.54 15.27
N HIS A 84 -15.79 3.84 16.07
CA HIS A 84 -14.71 3.04 15.54
C HIS A 84 -14.76 1.57 15.97
N ARG A 85 -14.37 0.67 15.07
CA ARG A 85 -14.12 -0.76 15.36
C ARG A 85 -12.63 -1.11 15.17
N CYS A 86 -11.76 -0.11 15.32
CA CYS A 86 -10.31 -0.19 15.13
C CYS A 86 -9.61 -1.13 16.12
N THR A 87 -8.41 -1.59 15.73
CA THR A 87 -7.51 -2.34 16.62
C THR A 87 -6.67 -1.38 17.47
N SER A 88 -6.09 -1.89 18.57
CA SER A 88 -5.11 -1.18 19.40
C SER A 88 -3.66 -1.32 18.89
N GLU A 89 -3.47 -1.72 17.62
CA GLU A 89 -2.15 -1.84 17.00
C GLU A 89 -1.44 -0.48 17.00
N ARG A 90 -0.18 -0.46 17.46
CA ARG A 90 0.69 0.72 17.45
C ARG A 90 1.34 0.85 16.07
N ASP A 91 0.77 1.71 15.25
CA ASP A 91 1.24 2.00 13.90
C ASP A 91 1.07 3.49 13.60
N PRO A 92 1.86 4.36 14.26
CA PRO A 92 1.55 5.76 14.41
C PRO A 92 1.49 6.50 13.07
N VAL A 93 0.57 7.47 12.98
CA VAL A 93 0.42 8.36 11.83
C VAL A 93 0.26 9.81 12.28
N CYS A 94 0.73 10.75 11.47
CA CYS A 94 0.61 12.17 11.73
C CYS A 94 -0.60 12.73 10.99
N GLY A 95 -1.50 13.41 11.72
CA GLY A 95 -2.61 14.14 11.11
C GLY A 95 -2.22 15.56 10.68
N THR A 96 -2.99 16.17 9.79
CA THR A 96 -2.79 17.56 9.35
C THR A 96 -2.96 18.58 10.47
N ASN A 97 -3.49 18.20 11.63
CA ASN A 97 -3.53 19.02 12.83
C ASN A 97 -2.22 18.97 13.66
N GLY A 98 -1.21 18.21 13.21
CA GLY A 98 0.07 18.05 13.91
C GLY A 98 0.01 17.13 15.13
N ARG A 99 -1.05 16.31 15.27
CA ARG A 99 -1.16 15.31 16.34
C ARG A 99 -0.86 13.90 15.80
N THR A 100 -0.22 13.09 16.64
CA THR A 100 0.06 11.68 16.34
C THR A 100 -1.09 10.79 16.80
N TYR A 101 -1.59 9.96 15.89
CA TYR A 101 -2.63 8.97 16.16
C TYR A 101 -2.05 7.57 16.21
N LEU A 102 -2.66 6.70 17.01
CA LEU A 102 -2.20 5.34 17.27
C LEU A 102 -2.06 4.51 15.98
N ASN A 103 -3.01 4.65 15.06
CA ASN A 103 -3.02 4.01 13.75
C ASN A 103 -3.91 4.76 12.76
N ARG A 104 -3.86 4.39 11.47
CA ARG A 104 -4.68 5.00 10.41
C ARG A 104 -6.18 4.96 10.69
N CYS A 105 -6.67 3.86 11.28
CA CYS A 105 -8.09 3.73 11.60
C CYS A 105 -8.52 4.77 12.64
N MET A 106 -7.72 4.99 13.68
CA MET A 106 -7.97 6.04 14.67
C MET A 106 -7.89 7.45 14.09
N LEU A 107 -6.98 7.69 13.14
CA LEU A 107 -6.95 8.97 12.41
C LEU A 107 -8.24 9.16 11.61
N GLN A 108 -8.74 8.14 10.89
CA GLN A 108 -9.96 8.25 10.08
C GLN A 108 -11.19 8.65 10.91
N VAL A 109 -11.24 8.25 12.17
CA VAL A 109 -12.28 8.68 13.13
C VAL A 109 -12.23 10.18 13.35
N GLU A 110 -11.03 10.73 13.47
CA GLU A 110 -10.83 12.17 13.67
C GLU A 110 -11.04 12.96 12.38
N ILE A 111 -10.73 12.37 11.23
CA ILE A 111 -11.13 12.89 9.92
C ILE A 111 -12.67 13.03 9.86
N CYS A 112 -13.40 12.00 10.28
CA CYS A 112 -14.87 12.05 10.34
C CYS A 112 -15.39 13.14 11.28
N ARG A 113 -14.79 13.26 12.48
CA ARG A 113 -15.26 14.15 13.55
C ARG A 113 -14.93 15.62 13.31
N VAL A 114 -13.73 15.91 12.82
CA VAL A 114 -13.12 17.26 12.81
C VAL A 114 -12.77 17.72 11.38
N GLY A 115 -12.80 16.84 10.38
CA GLY A 115 -12.46 17.21 9.00
C GLY A 115 -10.97 17.42 8.76
N ILE A 116 -10.10 16.81 9.59
CA ILE A 116 -8.65 16.80 9.35
C ILE A 116 -8.27 15.79 8.25
N GLY A 117 -6.99 15.69 7.89
CA GLY A 117 -6.48 14.71 6.93
C GLY A 117 -5.25 13.96 7.45
N LEU A 118 -4.77 13.00 6.66
CA LEU A 118 -3.46 12.37 6.87
C LEU A 118 -2.35 13.30 6.37
N SER A 119 -1.40 13.63 7.25
CA SER A 119 -0.21 14.39 6.88
C SER A 119 0.86 13.44 6.32
N HIS A 120 1.39 12.54 7.16
CA HIS A 120 2.34 11.52 6.73
C HIS A 120 2.28 10.27 7.63
N LEU A 121 2.94 9.19 7.19
CA LEU A 121 3.09 7.99 8.02
C LEU A 121 4.15 8.22 9.10
N GLY A 122 4.02 7.55 10.25
CA GLY A 122 4.89 7.77 11.41
C GLY A 122 4.36 8.86 12.33
N ALA A 123 5.05 9.04 13.46
CA ALA A 123 4.69 10.08 14.43
C ALA A 123 5.00 11.48 13.89
N CYS A 124 4.20 12.46 14.30
CA CYS A 124 4.51 13.87 14.01
C CYS A 124 5.84 14.25 14.68
N ASN A 125 6.66 15.01 13.97
CA ASN A 125 7.86 15.62 14.56
C ASN A 125 7.49 17.01 15.11
N ASN A 126 7.81 17.28 16.38
CA ASN A 126 7.54 18.60 17.00
C ASN A 126 8.53 19.67 16.53
N ILE A 127 9.65 19.28 15.92
CA ILE A 127 10.66 20.17 15.40
C ILE A 127 10.31 20.49 13.94
N SER A 128 10.08 21.76 13.63
CA SER A 128 9.96 22.22 12.25
C SER A 128 11.20 21.78 11.47
N ALA A 129 11.04 21.20 10.27
CA ALA A 129 12.15 20.72 9.44
C ALA A 129 13.28 21.75 9.20
N HIS A 130 13.00 23.05 9.41
CA HIS A 130 13.97 24.15 9.34
C HIS A 130 14.85 24.34 10.60
N ARG A 131 14.56 23.67 11.71
CA ARG A 131 15.35 23.71 12.96
C ARG A 131 16.00 22.36 13.28
N GLU A 132 15.92 21.41 12.35
CA GLU A 132 16.49 20.09 12.55
C GLU A 132 18.00 20.15 12.27
N ASN A 133 18.81 19.87 13.29
CA ASN A 133 20.26 19.73 13.12
C ASN A 133 20.52 18.49 12.28
N CYS A 134 20.90 18.70 11.02
CA CYS A 134 21.19 17.59 10.11
C CYS A 134 22.52 16.92 10.50
N PRO A 135 22.56 15.58 10.57
CA PRO A 135 23.82 14.87 10.73
C PRO A 135 24.77 15.23 9.58
N VAL A 136 26.07 15.35 9.89
CA VAL A 136 27.13 15.50 8.87
C VAL A 136 27.85 14.19 8.59
N ASP A 137 27.89 13.30 9.58
CA ASP A 137 28.50 11.98 9.49
C ASP A 137 27.69 10.96 10.32
N CYS A 138 27.72 9.70 9.87
CA CYS A 138 27.05 8.57 10.48
C CYS A 138 28.00 7.41 10.83
N SER A 139 29.32 7.58 10.70
CA SER A 139 30.30 6.51 10.95
C SER A 139 30.22 5.94 12.37
N GLN A 140 29.93 6.79 13.36
CA GLN A 140 29.81 6.42 14.79
C GLN A 140 28.37 6.16 15.24
N ALA A 141 27.40 6.22 14.33
CA ALA A 141 25.99 6.05 14.67
C ALA A 141 25.62 4.57 14.86
N PRO A 142 24.67 4.24 15.76
CA PRO A 142 24.21 2.88 15.93
C PRO A 142 23.56 2.34 14.64
N LEU A 143 23.90 1.10 14.29
CA LEU A 143 23.30 0.38 13.17
C LEU A 143 21.94 -0.20 13.59
N ASP A 144 20.94 0.66 13.68
CA ASP A 144 19.58 0.33 14.13
C ASP A 144 18.61 -0.06 13.01
N GLY A 145 19.10 -0.09 11.76
CA GLY A 145 18.30 -0.42 10.58
C GLY A 145 18.25 -1.90 10.20
N PRO A 146 17.63 -2.23 9.06
CA PRO A 146 17.04 -1.31 8.09
C PRO A 146 15.79 -0.59 8.63
N ILE A 147 15.65 0.69 8.26
CA ILE A 147 14.60 1.61 8.69
C ILE A 147 13.67 1.90 7.52
N CYS A 148 12.36 1.86 7.74
CA CYS A 148 11.36 2.32 6.76
C CYS A 148 11.02 3.80 7.05
N GLY A 149 11.24 4.67 6.08
CA GLY A 149 10.93 6.10 6.17
C GLY A 149 9.47 6.41 5.86
N SER A 150 9.01 7.60 6.24
CA SER A 150 7.65 8.08 5.95
C SER A 150 7.42 8.41 4.49
N ASP A 151 8.50 8.53 3.72
CA ASP A 151 8.56 8.70 2.27
C ASP A 151 8.46 7.37 1.51
N GLY A 152 8.50 6.24 2.20
CA GLY A 152 8.43 4.90 1.61
C GLY A 152 9.79 4.28 1.29
N ASN A 153 10.88 4.99 1.52
CA ASN A 153 12.24 4.51 1.29
C ASN A 153 12.77 3.70 2.48
N VAL A 154 13.71 2.80 2.19
CA VAL A 154 14.42 1.99 3.18
C VAL A 154 15.86 2.47 3.34
N TYR A 155 16.26 2.72 4.58
CA TYR A 155 17.58 3.25 4.95
C TYR A 155 18.37 2.24 5.79
N LYS A 156 19.71 2.28 5.74
CA LYS A 156 20.55 1.35 6.53
C LYS A 156 20.50 1.64 8.03
N SER A 157 20.25 2.89 8.42
CA SER A 157 20.11 3.31 9.82
C SER A 157 19.30 4.60 9.94
N THR A 158 18.90 4.95 11.16
CA THR A 158 18.20 6.22 11.45
C THR A 158 19.08 7.44 11.16
N CYS A 159 20.39 7.34 11.38
CA CYS A 159 21.31 8.44 11.03
C CYS A 159 21.36 8.65 9.52
N GLN A 160 21.51 7.57 8.75
CA GLN A 160 21.58 7.69 7.29
C GLN A 160 20.29 8.24 6.69
N MET A 161 19.13 7.85 7.24
CA MET A 161 17.84 8.45 6.88
C MET A 161 17.89 9.98 7.07
N LYS A 162 18.18 10.45 8.28
CA LYS A 162 18.23 11.89 8.59
C LYS A 162 19.25 12.66 7.76
N LEU A 163 20.40 12.07 7.48
CA LEU A 163 21.44 12.65 6.62
C LEU A 163 20.93 12.87 5.19
N LEU A 164 20.34 11.83 4.57
CA LEU A 164 19.89 11.87 3.18
C LEU A 164 18.60 12.68 2.98
N THR A 165 17.76 12.77 4.01
CA THR A 165 16.46 13.45 3.95
C THR A 165 16.44 14.75 4.76
N CYS A 166 17.62 15.33 5.02
CA CYS A 166 17.77 16.59 5.75
C CYS A 166 16.80 17.66 5.20
N GLY A 167 16.05 18.31 6.10
CA GLY A 167 15.08 19.35 5.73
C GLY A 167 13.74 18.85 5.14
N GLN A 168 13.58 17.55 4.88
CA GLN A 168 12.32 16.99 4.34
C GLN A 168 11.38 16.42 5.41
N GLY A 169 11.81 16.38 6.68
CA GLY A 169 10.98 15.90 7.80
C GLY A 169 10.56 14.43 7.69
N VAL A 170 11.40 13.58 7.08
CA VAL A 170 11.15 12.13 7.00
C VAL A 170 11.34 11.52 8.39
N VAL A 171 10.36 10.72 8.82
CA VAL A 171 10.39 10.04 10.11
C VAL A 171 10.39 8.52 9.94
N ARG A 172 10.85 7.81 10.97
CA ARG A 172 10.77 6.35 11.02
C ARG A 172 9.31 5.90 11.12
N THR A 173 8.94 4.92 10.32
CA THR A 173 7.63 4.28 10.33
C THR A 173 7.74 2.77 10.56
N ASN A 174 6.59 2.10 10.62
CA ASN A 174 6.55 0.64 10.71
C ASN A 174 7.09 0.00 9.43
N LYS A 175 7.93 -1.04 9.58
CA LYS A 175 8.57 -1.78 8.48
C LYS A 175 7.57 -2.35 7.46
N LYS A 176 6.31 -2.54 7.82
CA LYS A 176 5.26 -2.99 6.88
C LYS A 176 4.95 -2.00 5.75
N HIS A 177 5.32 -0.73 5.88
CA HIS A 177 5.02 0.31 4.90
C HIS A 177 6.01 0.39 3.73
N CYS A 178 7.18 -0.26 3.84
CA CYS A 178 8.17 -0.30 2.77
C CYS A 178 8.31 -1.72 2.22
N GLN A 179 8.48 -1.83 0.91
CA GLN A 179 8.38 -3.10 0.19
C GLN A 179 9.40 -4.16 0.68
N THR A 180 10.68 -3.81 0.79
CA THR A 180 11.74 -4.74 1.20
C THR A 180 11.81 -5.00 2.70
N THR A 181 11.10 -4.21 3.53
CA THR A 181 11.09 -4.41 5.00
C THR A 181 9.81 -5.05 5.54
N ARG A 182 8.77 -5.20 4.71
CA ARG A 182 7.50 -5.79 5.10
C ARG A 182 7.61 -7.20 5.69
N HIS A 183 8.60 -7.98 5.23
CA HIS A 183 8.78 -9.39 5.61
C HIS A 183 9.80 -9.61 6.75
N CYS A 184 10.39 -8.55 7.29
CA CYS A 184 11.49 -8.65 8.26
C CYS A 184 11.15 -9.38 9.57
N ARG A 185 9.89 -9.34 10.00
CA ARG A 185 9.43 -9.93 11.28
C ARG A 185 8.39 -11.03 11.05
N GLU A 186 8.35 -11.58 9.84
CA GLU A 186 7.40 -12.63 9.50
C GLU A 186 7.82 -13.96 10.15
N SER A 187 6.88 -14.60 10.85
CA SER A 187 7.11 -15.92 11.45
C SER A 187 6.92 -17.00 10.40
N CYS A 188 8.03 -17.57 9.92
CA CYS A 188 7.99 -18.56 8.85
C CYS A 188 7.72 -19.97 9.39
N TRP A 189 6.65 -20.59 8.87
CA TRP A 189 6.36 -22.01 9.10
C TRP A 189 7.48 -22.92 8.56
N ARG A 190 7.68 -24.08 9.19
CA ARG A 190 8.62 -25.12 8.75
C ARG A 190 8.08 -25.89 7.54
N VAL A 191 7.77 -25.19 6.46
CA VAL A 191 7.46 -25.81 5.17
C VAL A 191 8.75 -25.86 4.37
N ALA A 192 9.23 -27.07 4.06
CA ALA A 192 10.46 -27.28 3.30
C ALA A 192 10.14 -27.27 1.80
N ARG A 193 10.00 -26.07 1.22
CA ARG A 193 9.92 -25.90 -0.24
C ARG A 193 11.11 -25.03 -0.65
N PRO A 194 12.29 -25.62 -0.94
CA PRO A 194 13.50 -24.87 -1.20
C PRO A 194 13.29 -23.84 -2.32
N THR A 195 13.81 -22.64 -2.11
CA THR A 195 13.70 -21.50 -3.03
C THR A 195 15.09 -21.01 -3.39
N CYS A 196 15.32 -20.69 -4.67
CA CYS A 196 16.54 -20.04 -5.13
C CYS A 196 16.32 -18.52 -5.14
N GLY A 197 17.19 -17.78 -4.45
CA GLY A 197 17.18 -16.32 -4.46
C GLY A 197 17.97 -15.74 -5.63
N SER A 198 17.62 -14.53 -6.04
CA SER A 198 18.37 -13.76 -7.04
C SER A 198 19.82 -13.48 -6.64
N ASP A 199 20.16 -13.63 -5.36
CA ASP A 199 21.51 -13.56 -4.82
C ASP A 199 22.33 -14.87 -5.00
N GLY A 200 21.77 -15.85 -5.72
CA GLY A 200 22.40 -17.14 -6.00
C GLY A 200 22.39 -18.12 -4.83
N LYS A 201 21.67 -17.82 -3.74
CA LYS A 201 21.61 -18.67 -2.55
C LYS A 201 20.33 -19.50 -2.50
N LEU A 202 20.46 -20.71 -1.96
CA LEU A 202 19.33 -21.57 -1.63
C LEU A 202 18.80 -21.27 -0.23
N TYR A 203 17.49 -21.12 -0.14
CA TYR A 203 16.76 -20.91 1.11
C TYR A 203 15.82 -22.08 1.37
N ALA A 204 15.56 -22.37 2.65
CA ALA A 204 14.64 -23.44 3.05
C ALA A 204 13.21 -23.25 2.49
N ASN A 205 12.77 -21.99 2.39
CA ASN A 205 11.54 -21.57 1.71
C ASN A 205 11.55 -20.07 1.39
N ALA A 206 10.59 -19.64 0.56
CA ALA A 206 10.43 -18.23 0.15
C ALA A 206 10.22 -17.25 1.32
N CYS A 207 9.57 -17.66 2.41
CA CYS A 207 9.41 -16.81 3.59
C CYS A 207 10.77 -16.55 4.25
N ARG A 208 11.57 -17.60 4.46
CA ARG A 208 12.94 -17.49 5.01
C ARG A 208 13.85 -16.66 4.12
N MET A 209 13.74 -16.80 2.80
CA MET A 209 14.46 -15.95 1.84
C MET A 209 14.16 -14.46 2.08
N LYS A 210 12.88 -14.08 2.16
CA LYS A 210 12.46 -12.68 2.37
C LYS A 210 12.83 -12.17 3.76
N ALA A 211 12.64 -12.97 4.80
CA ALA A 211 12.94 -12.58 6.19
C ALA A 211 14.45 -12.40 6.43
N SER A 212 15.30 -13.29 5.90
CA SER A 212 16.75 -13.18 6.02
C SER A 212 17.34 -12.01 5.22
N ASN A 213 16.66 -11.56 4.17
CA ASN A 213 17.05 -10.42 3.33
C ASN A 213 16.24 -9.16 3.63
N CYS A 214 15.90 -8.95 4.90
CA CYS A 214 15.23 -7.74 5.39
C CYS A 214 15.92 -6.46 4.89
N GLY A 215 15.16 -5.61 4.17
CA GLY A 215 15.65 -4.34 3.62
C GLY A 215 16.52 -4.46 2.36
N LYS A 216 16.64 -5.66 1.76
CA LYS A 216 17.34 -5.89 0.50
C LYS A 216 16.35 -6.38 -0.58
N HIS A 217 16.69 -6.12 -1.83
CA HIS A 217 15.91 -6.60 -2.97
C HIS A 217 16.40 -8.00 -3.38
N VAL A 218 15.82 -9.03 -2.75
CA VAL A 218 16.07 -10.44 -3.10
C VAL A 218 14.73 -11.12 -3.41
N PHE A 219 14.62 -11.68 -4.61
CA PHE A 219 13.41 -12.30 -5.13
C PHE A 219 13.68 -13.74 -5.57
N GLU A 220 12.60 -14.51 -5.73
CA GLU A 220 12.67 -15.91 -6.15
C GLU A 220 12.96 -15.99 -7.66
N VAL A 221 13.92 -16.84 -8.01
CA VAL A 221 14.34 -17.11 -9.38
C VAL A 221 14.32 -18.62 -9.63
N PRO A 222 14.34 -19.07 -10.91
CA PRO A 222 14.34 -20.50 -11.21
C PRO A 222 15.47 -21.26 -10.50
N MET A 223 15.18 -22.46 -9.99
CA MET A 223 16.11 -23.28 -9.21
C MET A 223 17.43 -23.57 -9.94
N ALA A 224 17.38 -23.63 -11.28
CA ALA A 224 18.54 -23.82 -12.15
C ALA A 224 19.61 -22.72 -11.98
N PHE A 225 19.25 -21.55 -11.47
CA PHE A 225 20.20 -20.47 -11.20
C PHE A 225 21.14 -20.77 -10.01
N CYS A 226 20.64 -21.42 -8.96
CA CYS A 226 21.45 -21.72 -7.76
C CYS A 226 22.11 -23.11 -7.82
N VAL A 227 21.52 -24.06 -8.55
CA VAL A 227 22.02 -25.43 -8.62
C VAL A 227 22.88 -25.55 -9.87
N SER A 228 24.20 -25.48 -9.71
CA SER A 228 25.12 -25.80 -10.80
C SER A 228 24.85 -27.22 -11.32
N GLN A 229 24.92 -27.40 -12.64
CA GLN A 229 24.64 -28.67 -13.33
C GLN A 229 25.62 -29.80 -13.03
N GLU A 230 26.62 -29.61 -12.18
CA GLU A 230 27.73 -30.56 -12.00
C GLU A 230 27.44 -31.71 -11.03
N ARG A 231 26.17 -31.99 -10.70
CA ARG A 231 25.80 -33.15 -9.87
C ARG A 231 24.62 -33.95 -10.39
N THR A 232 24.71 -34.38 -11.64
CA THR A 232 23.99 -35.59 -12.08
C THR A 232 24.95 -36.58 -12.72
N SER A 233 25.69 -37.28 -11.88
CA SER A 233 26.18 -38.62 -12.21
C SER A 233 24.95 -39.54 -12.25
N GLY A 234 24.33 -39.67 -13.42
CA GLY A 234 23.26 -40.64 -13.70
C GLY A 234 21.85 -40.04 -13.76
N GLY A 235 21.36 -39.80 -14.98
CA GLY A 235 19.95 -39.49 -15.28
C GLY A 235 19.79 -38.69 -16.57
N GLU A 236 18.83 -39.07 -17.41
CA GLU A 236 18.51 -38.49 -18.72
C GLU A 236 18.55 -36.94 -18.74
N SER A 237 19.04 -36.37 -19.84
CA SER A 237 19.43 -34.96 -19.97
C SER A 237 18.40 -33.96 -19.42
N CYS A 238 18.76 -33.21 -18.38
CA CYS A 238 17.98 -32.07 -17.92
C CYS A 238 18.02 -30.93 -18.96
N PRO A 239 16.86 -30.43 -19.45
CA PRO A 239 16.85 -29.28 -20.36
C PRO A 239 17.42 -28.02 -19.68
N LYS A 240 18.37 -27.33 -20.34
CA LYS A 240 18.93 -26.06 -19.84
C LYS A 240 18.03 -24.87 -20.14
N ASP A 241 17.29 -24.97 -21.23
CA ASP A 241 16.36 -23.96 -21.72
C ASP A 241 15.31 -24.64 -22.62
N CYS A 242 14.14 -24.03 -22.74
CA CYS A 242 13.03 -24.46 -23.58
C CYS A 242 12.73 -23.47 -24.72
N LEU A 243 13.66 -22.56 -25.04
CA LEU A 243 13.58 -21.69 -26.21
C LEU A 243 13.42 -22.52 -27.51
N GLY A 244 12.49 -22.08 -28.38
CA GLY A 244 12.22 -22.73 -29.67
C GLY A 244 11.29 -23.95 -29.63
N GLN A 245 10.87 -24.44 -28.46
CA GLN A 245 9.90 -25.52 -28.38
C GLN A 245 8.47 -25.03 -28.64
N LYS A 246 7.71 -25.80 -29.45
CA LYS A 246 6.29 -25.52 -29.73
C LYS A 246 5.48 -25.46 -28.43
N GLU A 247 4.60 -24.47 -28.33
CA GLU A 247 3.63 -24.38 -27.24
C GLU A 247 2.60 -25.50 -27.38
N LYS A 248 2.77 -26.55 -26.59
CA LYS A 248 1.80 -27.64 -26.47
C LYS A 248 1.54 -27.83 -25.00
N LEU A 249 0.43 -27.27 -24.52
CA LEU A 249 0.08 -27.28 -23.10
C LEU A 249 0.13 -28.71 -22.56
N VAL A 250 0.68 -28.89 -21.35
CA VAL A 250 0.78 -30.20 -20.69
C VAL A 250 0.24 -30.11 -19.26
N CYS A 251 -0.67 -31.02 -18.89
CA CYS A 251 -1.14 -31.15 -17.52
C CYS A 251 -0.14 -31.99 -16.71
N GLY A 252 0.30 -31.46 -15.58
CA GLY A 252 1.13 -32.18 -14.62
C GLY A 252 0.31 -32.89 -13.56
N SER A 253 0.92 -33.89 -12.92
CA SER A 253 0.36 -34.62 -11.78
C SER A 253 0.14 -33.76 -10.54
N ASP A 254 0.63 -32.53 -10.54
CA ASP A 254 0.45 -31.49 -9.53
C ASP A 254 -0.71 -30.53 -9.84
N GLU A 255 -1.56 -30.89 -10.82
CA GLU A 255 -2.71 -30.11 -11.28
C GLU A 255 -2.34 -28.74 -11.86
N MET A 256 -1.10 -28.57 -12.31
CA MET A 256 -0.63 -27.37 -13.01
C MET A 256 -0.59 -27.61 -14.52
N VAL A 257 -0.74 -26.52 -15.28
CA VAL A 257 -0.66 -26.56 -16.75
C VAL A 257 0.58 -25.83 -17.23
N TYR A 258 1.49 -26.59 -17.82
CA TYR A 258 2.77 -26.14 -18.36
C TYR A 258 2.65 -25.78 -19.84
N ARG A 259 3.55 -24.94 -20.35
CA ARG A 259 3.59 -24.50 -21.76
C ARG A 259 3.92 -25.65 -22.71
N ASN A 260 4.84 -26.51 -22.29
CA ASN A 260 5.32 -27.66 -23.04
C ASN A 260 5.92 -28.72 -22.09
N GLU A 261 6.29 -29.87 -22.64
CA GLU A 261 6.85 -30.97 -21.87
C GLU A 261 8.24 -30.64 -21.31
N CYS A 262 9.00 -29.76 -21.97
CA CYS A 262 10.30 -29.29 -21.49
C CYS A 262 10.18 -28.49 -20.19
N GLU A 263 9.25 -27.55 -20.09
CA GLU A 263 9.02 -26.74 -18.87
C GLU A 263 8.65 -27.64 -17.69
N MET A 264 7.84 -28.68 -17.91
CA MET A 264 7.54 -29.68 -16.87
C MET A 264 8.78 -30.50 -16.48
N LYS A 265 9.55 -30.98 -17.46
CA LYS A 265 10.78 -31.76 -17.20
C LYS A 265 11.84 -30.94 -16.45
N MET A 266 11.93 -29.65 -16.74
CA MET A 266 12.85 -28.72 -16.09
C MET A 266 12.58 -28.60 -14.57
N LEU A 267 11.33 -28.76 -14.13
CA LEU A 267 10.96 -28.76 -12.70
C LEU A 267 11.42 -30.03 -11.96
N ASN A 268 11.59 -31.13 -12.71
CA ASN A 268 12.07 -32.39 -12.17
C ASN A 268 13.61 -32.43 -12.08
N CYS A 269 14.31 -31.42 -12.59
CA CYS A 269 15.75 -31.32 -12.52
C CYS A 269 16.26 -30.93 -11.12
N GLY A 270 17.38 -31.52 -10.70
CA GLY A 270 18.03 -31.30 -9.40
C GLY A 270 17.93 -32.49 -8.45
N SER A 271 18.42 -32.35 -7.21
CA SER A 271 18.44 -33.47 -6.24
C SER A 271 17.02 -33.90 -5.85
N VAL A 272 16.67 -35.13 -6.22
CA VAL A 272 15.32 -35.73 -6.16
C VAL A 272 14.95 -36.22 -4.76
N SER A 273 15.88 -36.22 -3.81
CA SER A 273 15.80 -36.96 -2.55
C SER A 273 14.60 -36.63 -1.65
N ASN A 274 13.84 -35.55 -1.91
CA ASN A 274 12.56 -35.25 -1.24
C ASN A 274 11.49 -34.57 -2.13
N ARG A 275 11.64 -34.54 -3.47
CA ARG A 275 10.67 -33.86 -4.38
C ARG A 275 9.77 -34.88 -5.08
N LYS A 276 8.46 -34.61 -5.07
CA LYS A 276 7.50 -35.34 -5.93
C LYS A 276 7.78 -34.94 -7.39
N ILE A 277 8.19 -35.92 -8.19
CA ILE A 277 8.39 -35.77 -9.63
C ILE A 277 7.03 -35.48 -10.28
N VAL A 278 6.95 -34.37 -11.02
CA VAL A 278 5.76 -34.00 -11.79
C VAL A 278 5.74 -34.84 -13.06
N LYS A 279 4.73 -35.69 -13.20
CA LYS A 279 4.52 -36.52 -14.39
C LYS A 279 3.41 -35.92 -15.25
N LYS A 280 3.52 -36.11 -16.57
CA LYS A 280 2.43 -35.79 -17.49
C LYS A 280 1.22 -36.66 -17.19
N VAL A 281 0.07 -36.02 -17.03
CA VAL A 281 -1.22 -36.67 -16.85
C VAL A 281 -2.19 -36.20 -17.93
N ASP A 282 -3.34 -36.88 -18.01
CA ASP A 282 -4.38 -36.50 -18.95
C ASP A 282 -4.89 -35.07 -18.70
N MET A 283 -5.14 -34.33 -19.79
CA MET A 283 -5.59 -32.94 -19.75
C MET A 283 -6.95 -32.74 -19.06
N GLU A 284 -7.78 -33.77 -18.98
CA GLU A 284 -9.08 -33.70 -18.30
C GLU A 284 -8.95 -33.29 -16.83
N LYS A 285 -7.87 -33.73 -16.15
CA LYS A 285 -7.61 -33.36 -14.76
C LYS A 285 -7.38 -31.85 -14.59
N CYS A 286 -6.77 -31.20 -15.58
CA CYS A 286 -6.51 -29.77 -15.56
C CYS A 286 -7.60 -28.93 -16.24
N ARG A 287 -8.51 -29.53 -17.03
CA ARG A 287 -9.50 -28.83 -17.86
C ARG A 287 -10.37 -27.86 -17.07
N GLY A 288 -10.86 -28.28 -15.89
CA GLY A 288 -11.68 -27.43 -15.02
C GLY A 288 -10.92 -26.20 -14.50
N LYS A 289 -9.64 -26.35 -14.14
CA LYS A 289 -8.77 -25.26 -13.70
C LYS A 289 -8.43 -24.32 -14.86
N MET A 290 -8.03 -24.87 -16.00
CA MET A 290 -7.75 -24.13 -17.24
C MET A 290 -8.93 -23.24 -17.62
N ASN A 291 -10.14 -23.80 -17.71
CA ASN A 291 -11.34 -23.05 -18.07
C ASN A 291 -11.68 -21.95 -17.05
N ARG A 292 -11.36 -22.14 -15.76
CA ARG A 292 -11.54 -21.09 -14.74
C ARG A 292 -10.51 -19.97 -14.90
N CYS A 293 -9.24 -20.30 -15.11
CA CYS A 293 -8.17 -19.30 -15.26
C CYS A 293 -8.33 -18.48 -16.55
N MET A 294 -8.69 -19.13 -17.67
CA MET A 294 -8.84 -18.46 -18.98
C MET A 294 -10.11 -17.59 -19.08
N LYS A 295 -11.06 -17.71 -18.14
CA LYS A 295 -12.21 -16.80 -18.04
C LYS A 295 -11.84 -15.42 -17.55
N VAL A 296 -10.67 -15.25 -16.94
CA VAL A 296 -10.20 -13.96 -16.45
C VAL A 296 -9.89 -13.06 -17.65
N LYS A 297 -10.62 -11.96 -17.78
CA LYS A 297 -10.36 -10.92 -18.79
C LYS A 297 -9.44 -9.88 -18.18
N CYS A 298 -8.30 -9.64 -18.83
CA CYS A 298 -7.33 -8.66 -18.39
C CYS A 298 -7.42 -7.38 -19.23
N PRO A 299 -7.25 -6.20 -18.61
CA PRO A 299 -7.11 -4.94 -19.33
C PRO A 299 -5.79 -4.91 -20.15
N ALA A 300 -5.74 -4.01 -21.13
CA ALA A 300 -4.62 -3.83 -22.04
C ALA A 300 -3.61 -2.75 -21.57
N ASP A 301 -3.74 -2.29 -20.34
CA ASP A 301 -2.78 -1.43 -19.66
C ASP A 301 -1.42 -2.11 -19.55
N ILE A 302 -0.37 -1.31 -19.68
CA ILE A 302 1.03 -1.76 -19.66
C ILE A 302 1.62 -1.37 -18.31
N ASP A 303 1.85 -2.38 -17.46
CA ASP A 303 2.51 -2.26 -16.16
C ASP A 303 3.37 -3.51 -15.93
N PRO A 304 4.52 -3.63 -16.63
CA PRO A 304 5.24 -4.89 -16.76
C PRO A 304 5.64 -5.45 -15.39
N VAL A 305 5.55 -6.76 -15.25
CA VAL A 305 5.98 -7.48 -14.03
C VAL A 305 6.82 -8.70 -14.38
N CYS A 306 7.84 -8.96 -13.57
CA CYS A 306 8.65 -10.16 -13.69
C CYS A 306 8.07 -11.28 -12.81
N GLY A 307 7.83 -12.44 -13.41
CA GLY A 307 7.46 -13.66 -12.69
C GLY A 307 8.67 -14.41 -12.13
N THR A 308 8.44 -15.30 -11.18
CA THR A 308 9.47 -16.23 -10.64
C THR A 308 10.00 -17.21 -11.69
N ASP A 309 9.35 -17.29 -12.84
CA ASP A 309 9.77 -18.03 -14.04
C ASP A 309 10.68 -17.21 -14.96
N GLN A 310 11.11 -16.02 -14.54
CA GLN A 310 11.92 -15.08 -15.33
C GLN A 310 11.23 -14.61 -16.62
N LYS A 311 9.90 -14.69 -16.68
CA LYS A 311 9.10 -14.16 -17.78
C LYS A 311 8.48 -12.81 -17.42
N VAL A 312 8.53 -11.88 -18.38
CA VAL A 312 7.82 -10.60 -18.27
C VAL A 312 6.36 -10.81 -18.67
N TYR A 313 5.46 -10.34 -17.82
CA TYR A 313 4.02 -10.28 -18.06
C TYR A 313 3.62 -8.81 -18.27
N THR A 314 2.70 -8.56 -19.21
CA THR A 314 2.29 -7.20 -19.60
C THR A 314 1.79 -6.35 -18.43
N ASN A 315 1.03 -6.98 -17.53
CA ASN A 315 0.50 -6.34 -16.33
C ASN A 315 0.25 -7.38 -15.21
N PRO A 316 -0.03 -6.93 -13.98
CA PRO A 316 -0.32 -7.84 -12.86
C PRO A 316 -1.50 -8.79 -13.09
N CYS A 317 -2.45 -8.46 -13.98
CA CYS A 317 -3.56 -9.36 -14.29
C CYS A 317 -3.09 -10.58 -15.08
N PHE A 318 -2.26 -10.40 -16.11
CA PHE A 318 -1.69 -11.52 -16.86
C PHE A 318 -0.80 -12.41 -15.99
N LEU A 319 -0.07 -11.83 -15.04
CA LEU A 319 0.65 -12.62 -14.03
C LEU A 319 -0.32 -13.44 -13.17
N LYS A 320 -1.45 -12.88 -12.71
CA LYS A 320 -2.46 -13.65 -11.95
C LYS A 320 -3.01 -14.84 -12.74
N VAL A 321 -3.20 -14.69 -14.05
CA VAL A 321 -3.60 -15.80 -14.93
C VAL A 321 -2.51 -16.87 -14.95
N ALA A 322 -1.24 -16.49 -15.05
CA ALA A 322 -0.11 -17.41 -14.97
C ALA A 322 0.04 -18.05 -13.59
N THR A 323 -0.19 -17.32 -12.50
CA THR A 323 -0.27 -17.87 -11.15
C THR A 323 -1.36 -18.94 -11.05
N CYS A 324 -2.53 -18.68 -11.64
CA CYS A 324 -3.64 -19.63 -11.66
C CYS A 324 -3.29 -20.91 -12.44
N LEU A 325 -2.64 -20.78 -13.59
CA LEU A 325 -2.33 -21.91 -14.48
C LEU A 325 -1.09 -22.71 -14.05
N LYS A 326 -0.01 -22.00 -13.70
CA LYS A 326 1.35 -22.53 -13.52
C LYS A 326 1.90 -22.36 -12.10
N GLY A 327 1.24 -21.56 -11.25
CA GLY A 327 1.76 -21.23 -9.91
C GLY A 327 2.89 -20.21 -9.89
N VAL A 328 3.19 -19.56 -11.01
CA VAL A 328 4.18 -18.47 -11.10
C VAL A 328 3.81 -17.37 -10.12
N GLN A 329 4.77 -16.92 -9.32
CA GLN A 329 4.57 -15.82 -8.37
C GLN A 329 5.19 -14.53 -8.91
N LEU A 330 4.82 -13.39 -8.33
CA LEU A 330 5.49 -12.12 -8.60
C LEU A 330 6.92 -12.16 -8.03
N ALA A 331 7.92 -11.97 -8.90
CA ALA A 331 9.29 -11.73 -8.48
C ALA A 331 9.47 -10.26 -8.09
N HIS A 332 9.26 -9.34 -9.04
CA HIS A 332 9.28 -7.89 -8.83
C HIS A 332 8.52 -7.15 -9.93
N PHE A 333 8.21 -5.87 -9.71
CA PHE A 333 7.66 -4.98 -10.75
C PHE A 333 8.74 -4.59 -11.76
N GLY A 334 8.33 -4.28 -12.99
CA GLY A 334 9.21 -3.98 -14.11
C GLY A 334 9.61 -5.22 -14.93
N ASN A 335 10.46 -4.98 -15.92
CA ASN A 335 11.02 -6.03 -16.78
C ASN A 335 12.02 -6.91 -15.99
N CYS A 336 12.11 -8.18 -16.33
CA CYS A 336 13.05 -9.09 -15.69
C CYS A 336 14.50 -8.67 -15.94
N THR A 337 15.33 -8.78 -14.90
CA THR A 337 16.78 -8.61 -15.02
C THR A 337 17.45 -9.82 -15.65
N LEU A 338 18.55 -9.59 -16.35
CA LEU A 338 19.50 -10.64 -16.71
C LEU A 338 20.20 -11.16 -15.44
N LEU A 339 20.29 -12.48 -15.34
CA LEU A 339 20.90 -13.19 -14.21
C LEU A 339 21.93 -14.21 -14.75
N PRO A 340 23.18 -14.22 -14.26
CA PRO A 340 23.77 -13.28 -13.30
C PRO A 340 24.06 -11.91 -13.94
N ARG A 341 24.06 -10.82 -13.15
CA ARG A 341 24.64 -9.52 -13.57
C ARG A 341 26.14 -9.61 -13.34
N PHE A 342 26.92 -9.16 -14.31
CA PHE A 342 28.37 -9.09 -14.15
C PHE A 342 28.72 -7.91 -13.23
N LYS A 343 29.77 -8.05 -12.43
CA LYS A 343 30.22 -6.98 -11.51
C LYS A 343 30.64 -5.71 -12.26
N GLU A 344 30.99 -5.86 -13.54
CA GLU A 344 31.37 -4.80 -14.49
C GLU A 344 30.19 -3.89 -14.90
N ASP A 345 28.94 -4.29 -14.61
CA ASP A 345 27.74 -3.49 -14.95
C ASP A 345 27.43 -2.38 -13.92
N CYS A 346 28.20 -2.28 -12.83
CA CYS A 346 27.95 -1.31 -11.77
C CYS A 346 28.76 -0.02 -12.00
N PRO A 347 28.13 1.16 -12.03
CA PRO A 347 28.87 2.43 -12.11
C PRO A 347 29.72 2.62 -10.85
N ASP A 348 30.90 3.23 -11.00
CA ASP A 348 31.77 3.59 -9.86
C ASP A 348 31.40 4.96 -9.26
N THR A 349 30.99 5.92 -10.10
CA THR A 349 30.56 7.27 -9.71
C THR A 349 29.38 7.76 -10.56
N CYS A 350 28.62 8.73 -10.03
CA CYS A 350 27.44 9.32 -10.69
C CYS A 350 27.53 10.84 -10.80
N GLU A 351 28.72 11.36 -11.12
CA GLU A 351 28.94 12.80 -11.29
C GLU A 351 28.33 13.32 -12.60
N ASN A 352 27.81 14.55 -12.57
CA ASN A 352 27.25 15.26 -13.73
C ASN A 352 26.00 14.63 -14.39
N VAL A 353 25.25 13.79 -13.65
CA VAL A 353 23.99 13.21 -14.14
C VAL A 353 22.82 14.14 -13.82
N VAL A 354 21.90 14.31 -14.77
CA VAL A 354 20.65 15.07 -14.54
C VAL A 354 19.81 14.37 -13.48
N GLU A 355 19.42 15.10 -12.42
CA GLU A 355 18.53 14.59 -11.39
C GLU A 355 17.12 14.39 -11.96
N GLN A 356 16.78 13.14 -12.24
CA GLN A 356 15.44 12.70 -12.60
C GLN A 356 15.07 11.55 -11.68
N PRO A 357 14.13 11.74 -10.73
CA PRO A 357 13.86 10.73 -9.73
C PRO A 357 13.29 9.46 -10.36
N VAL A 358 13.86 8.31 -9.98
CA VAL A 358 13.50 6.99 -10.51
C VAL A 358 12.95 6.13 -9.38
N CYS A 359 11.81 5.48 -9.61
CA CYS A 359 11.28 4.44 -8.72
C CYS A 359 11.93 3.10 -9.07
N GLY A 360 12.57 2.46 -8.08
CA GLY A 360 13.14 1.14 -8.21
C GLY A 360 12.13 0.03 -7.92
N SER A 361 12.37 -1.16 -8.49
CA SER A 361 11.56 -2.37 -8.25
C SER A 361 11.57 -2.85 -6.79
N ASP A 362 12.46 -2.30 -5.97
CA ASP A 362 12.57 -2.50 -4.54
C ASP A 362 11.70 -1.55 -3.71
N GLY A 363 10.98 -0.64 -4.37
CA GLY A 363 10.08 0.34 -3.78
C GLY A 363 10.77 1.60 -3.27
N ASN A 364 12.09 1.74 -3.50
CA ASN A 364 12.84 2.94 -3.16
C ASN A 364 12.88 3.93 -4.33
N VAL A 365 12.97 5.22 -4.01
CA VAL A 365 13.16 6.31 -4.97
C VAL A 365 14.61 6.78 -4.94
N TYR A 366 15.21 6.87 -6.11
CA TYR A 366 16.58 7.29 -6.34
C TYR A 366 16.60 8.62 -7.07
N LYS A 367 17.67 9.41 -6.90
CA LYS A 367 17.80 10.73 -7.54
C LYS A 367 17.97 10.65 -9.07
N SER A 368 18.51 9.53 -9.55
CA SER A 368 18.74 9.25 -10.97
C SER A 368 18.86 7.74 -11.21
N GLU A 369 18.79 7.33 -12.46
CA GLU A 369 19.04 5.93 -12.87
C GLU A 369 20.48 5.48 -12.54
N CYS A 370 21.46 6.38 -12.58
CA CYS A 370 22.84 6.06 -12.18
C CYS A 370 22.90 5.74 -10.68
N GLU A 371 22.31 6.61 -9.85
CA GLU A 371 22.26 6.42 -8.39
C GLU A 371 21.52 5.13 -8.00
N LEU A 372 20.46 4.78 -8.75
CA LEU A 372 19.78 3.49 -8.59
C LEU A 372 20.76 2.34 -8.79
N ARG A 373 21.49 2.32 -9.91
CA ARG A 373 22.43 1.23 -10.24
C ARG A 373 23.61 1.15 -9.27
N LEU A 374 24.16 2.30 -8.88
CA LEU A 374 25.25 2.40 -7.91
C LEU A 374 24.82 1.85 -6.54
N ALA A 375 23.71 2.35 -6.00
CA ALA A 375 23.25 2.01 -4.65
C ALA A 375 22.74 0.55 -4.53
N THR A 376 22.30 -0.03 -5.64
CA THR A 376 21.68 -1.37 -5.68
C THR A 376 22.53 -2.42 -6.40
N CYS A 377 23.82 -2.13 -6.61
CA CYS A 377 24.74 -3.07 -7.25
C CYS A 377 24.65 -4.47 -6.61
N GLY A 378 24.48 -5.49 -7.45
CA GLY A 378 24.29 -6.89 -7.02
C GLY A 378 22.91 -7.24 -6.42
N GLN A 379 21.98 -6.29 -6.30
CA GLN A 379 20.59 -6.55 -5.84
C GLN A 379 19.55 -6.62 -6.97
N HIS A 380 20.01 -6.48 -8.23
CA HIS A 380 19.17 -6.63 -9.42
C HIS A 380 17.90 -5.76 -9.41
N VAL A 381 18.01 -4.53 -8.89
CA VAL A 381 16.93 -3.55 -8.94
C VAL A 381 16.84 -2.98 -10.36
N VAL A 382 15.61 -2.76 -10.84
CA VAL A 382 15.30 -2.14 -12.13
C VAL A 382 14.39 -0.93 -11.95
N PRO A 383 14.45 0.05 -12.87
CA PRO A 383 13.45 1.11 -12.89
C PRO A 383 12.05 0.54 -13.16
N VAL A 384 11.05 1.09 -12.47
CA VAL A 384 9.63 0.76 -12.64
C VAL A 384 8.80 2.03 -12.78
N ALA A 385 7.51 1.88 -13.11
CA ALA A 385 6.61 3.01 -13.21
C ALA A 385 6.57 3.86 -11.92
N ALA A 386 6.50 5.18 -12.08
CA ALA A 386 6.53 6.14 -10.98
C ALA A 386 5.43 5.92 -9.92
N SER A 387 4.29 5.34 -10.32
CA SER A 387 3.16 4.95 -9.47
C SER A 387 3.49 3.91 -8.40
N HIS A 388 4.56 3.11 -8.56
CA HIS A 388 4.93 2.07 -7.59
C HIS A 388 5.63 2.60 -6.34
N CYS A 389 6.15 3.84 -6.38
CA CYS A 389 6.77 4.47 -5.23
C CYS A 389 6.01 5.71 -4.78
N ARG A 390 5.98 5.94 -3.47
CA ARG A 390 5.08 6.92 -2.85
C ARG A 390 5.37 8.37 -3.24
N THR A 391 6.63 8.78 -3.31
CA THR A 391 7.01 10.17 -3.65
C THR A 391 7.04 10.44 -5.15
N THR A 392 6.96 9.40 -5.99
CA THR A 392 6.90 9.54 -7.44
C THR A 392 5.51 9.30 -8.03
N ALA A 393 4.56 8.82 -7.22
CA ALA A 393 3.27 8.34 -7.72
C ALA A 393 2.45 9.36 -8.52
N LEU A 394 2.61 10.67 -8.25
CA LEU A 394 1.85 11.74 -8.91
C LEU A 394 2.70 12.60 -9.87
N CYS A 395 3.92 12.17 -10.22
CA CYS A 395 4.80 13.00 -11.07
C CYS A 395 4.25 13.20 -12.49
N HIS A 396 3.58 12.18 -13.03
CA HIS A 396 3.07 12.18 -14.41
C HIS A 396 1.55 12.19 -14.47
N GLU A 397 0.88 12.34 -13.32
CA GLU A 397 -0.58 12.36 -13.24
C GLU A 397 -1.13 13.73 -13.64
N GLU A 398 -2.35 13.71 -14.19
CA GLU A 398 -3.13 14.91 -14.45
C GLU A 398 -3.83 15.36 -13.17
N CYS A 399 -3.53 16.58 -12.72
CA CYS A 399 -4.11 17.13 -11.51
C CYS A 399 -5.34 17.97 -11.83
N PRO A 400 -6.42 17.88 -11.02
CA PRO A 400 -7.57 18.76 -11.20
C PRO A 400 -7.16 20.22 -10.94
N ASP A 401 -7.70 21.14 -11.74
CA ASP A 401 -7.39 22.56 -11.61
C ASP A 401 -8.25 23.28 -10.55
N THR A 402 -8.97 22.52 -9.73
CA THR A 402 -9.79 23.04 -8.63
C THR A 402 -8.90 23.56 -7.49
N PRO A 403 -9.06 24.83 -7.08
CA PRO A 403 -8.28 25.40 -5.98
C PRO A 403 -8.78 24.86 -4.64
N ALA A 404 -7.88 24.19 -3.92
CA ALA A 404 -8.03 23.73 -2.55
C ALA A 404 -6.70 23.99 -1.84
N PHE A 405 -6.42 25.27 -1.54
CA PHE A 405 -5.11 25.72 -1.11
C PHE A 405 -4.64 24.98 0.16
N ILE A 406 -3.42 24.44 0.11
CA ILE A 406 -2.79 23.75 1.24
C ILE A 406 -1.42 24.37 1.55
N CYS A 407 -0.93 24.13 2.77
CA CYS A 407 0.42 24.47 3.18
C CYS A 407 1.30 23.21 3.14
N GLY A 408 2.38 23.25 2.38
CA GLY A 408 3.40 22.20 2.32
C GLY A 408 4.37 22.25 3.49
N SER A 409 5.00 21.12 3.80
CA SER A 409 6.00 20.99 4.86
C SER A 409 7.27 21.83 4.63
N ASP A 410 7.47 22.30 3.40
CA ASP A 410 8.50 23.23 2.95
C ASP A 410 8.12 24.72 3.16
N ASN A 411 6.99 24.97 3.84
CA ASN A 411 6.39 26.28 4.09
C ASN A 411 5.97 27.04 2.83
N ARG A 412 5.62 26.34 1.75
CA ARG A 412 5.03 26.94 0.54
C ARG A 412 3.55 26.64 0.46
N PHE A 413 2.80 27.54 -0.17
CA PHE A 413 1.40 27.31 -0.53
C PHE A 413 1.33 26.60 -1.87
N TYR A 414 0.43 25.64 -1.96
CA TYR A 414 0.12 24.95 -3.20
C TYR A 414 -1.37 25.09 -3.49
N LYS A 415 -1.73 25.16 -4.78
CA LYS A 415 -3.13 25.30 -5.21
C LYS A 415 -3.98 24.10 -4.79
N ASN A 416 -3.42 22.90 -4.77
CA ASN A 416 -4.02 21.70 -4.19
C ASN A 416 -2.95 20.64 -3.87
N GLU A 417 -3.34 19.56 -3.17
CA GLU A 417 -2.42 18.49 -2.75
C GLU A 417 -1.78 17.74 -3.94
N CYS A 418 -2.51 17.59 -5.05
CA CYS A 418 -1.99 16.91 -6.24
C CYS A 418 -0.82 17.70 -6.84
N LEU A 419 -1.00 19.00 -7.04
CA LEU A 419 0.05 19.89 -7.56
C LEU A 419 1.26 19.96 -6.64
N MET A 420 1.05 19.98 -5.31
CA MET A 420 2.14 19.91 -4.34
C MET A 420 3.03 18.68 -4.57
N LYS A 421 2.42 17.49 -4.71
CA LYS A 421 3.17 16.24 -4.90
C LYS A 421 3.82 16.17 -6.29
N LYS A 422 3.14 16.67 -7.33
CA LYS A 422 3.65 16.71 -8.70
C LYS A 422 4.88 17.61 -8.83
N GLU A 423 4.83 18.83 -8.28
CA GLU A 423 5.95 19.78 -8.29
C GLU A 423 7.14 19.32 -7.44
N ASN A 424 6.90 18.47 -6.45
CA ASN A 424 7.92 17.90 -5.57
C ASN A 424 8.20 16.41 -5.87
N CYS A 425 8.18 16.04 -7.14
CA CYS A 425 8.45 14.67 -7.59
C CYS A 425 9.71 14.08 -6.93
N GLY A 426 9.59 12.90 -6.33
CA GLY A 426 10.68 12.19 -5.65
C GLY A 426 11.10 12.77 -4.30
N LYS A 427 10.50 13.87 -3.84
CA LYS A 427 10.77 14.51 -2.54
C LYS A 427 9.63 14.26 -1.56
N HIS A 428 9.95 14.22 -0.27
CA HIS A 428 8.97 14.05 0.79
C HIS A 428 8.41 15.39 1.25
N VAL A 429 7.38 15.86 0.54
CA VAL A 429 6.60 17.05 0.92
C VAL A 429 5.17 16.64 1.26
N PHE A 430 4.67 17.12 2.40
CA PHE A 430 3.38 16.70 2.95
C PHE A 430 2.60 17.89 3.49
N VAL A 431 1.28 17.72 3.62
CA VAL A 431 0.38 18.78 4.09
C VAL A 431 0.60 19.01 5.59
N VAL A 432 0.78 20.28 5.97
CA VAL A 432 0.91 20.74 7.35
C VAL A 432 -0.16 21.80 7.66
N PRO A 433 -0.45 22.10 8.95
CA PRO A 433 -1.43 23.12 9.29
C PRO A 433 -1.17 24.47 8.59
N LEU A 434 -2.20 25.10 8.00
CA LEU A 434 -2.08 26.39 7.30
C LEU A 434 -1.39 27.47 8.14
N LYS A 435 -1.61 27.48 9.47
CA LYS A 435 -0.94 28.38 10.42
C LYS A 435 0.59 28.39 10.27
N ARG A 436 1.21 27.31 9.80
CA ARG A 436 2.65 27.21 9.61
C ARG A 436 3.14 28.10 8.46
N CYS A 437 2.45 28.09 7.32
CA CYS A 437 2.75 29.00 6.22
C CYS A 437 2.31 30.44 6.55
N LEU A 438 1.18 30.60 7.26
CA LEU A 438 0.65 31.90 7.65
C LEU A 438 1.51 32.61 8.72
N ALA A 439 2.35 31.89 9.47
CA ALA A 439 3.21 32.45 10.50
C ALA A 439 4.21 33.51 9.97
N ARG A 440 4.49 33.52 8.67
CA ARG A 440 5.35 34.54 8.03
C ARG A 440 4.61 35.86 7.77
N PHE A 441 3.29 35.87 7.83
CA PHE A 441 2.47 37.06 7.64
C PHE A 441 2.24 37.74 8.99
N GLN A 442 2.64 39.01 9.10
CA GLN A 442 2.25 39.86 10.20
C GLN A 442 0.90 40.48 9.86
N TYR A 443 -0.16 39.99 10.51
CA TYR A 443 -1.47 40.61 10.39
C TYR A 443 -1.53 41.86 11.28
N SER A 444 -2.08 42.95 10.76
CA SER A 444 -2.33 44.16 11.54
C SER A 444 -3.66 44.05 12.31
N GLY A 445 -3.63 44.44 13.59
CA GLY A 445 -4.81 44.40 14.47
C GLY A 445 -5.34 42.97 14.72
N CYS A 446 -6.64 42.78 14.51
CA CYS A 446 -7.33 41.50 14.73
C CYS A 446 -7.60 40.71 13.45
N ALA A 447 -7.11 41.18 12.30
CA ALA A 447 -7.26 40.46 11.05
C ALA A 447 -6.53 39.12 11.13
N ARG A 448 -7.20 38.02 10.77
CA ARG A 448 -6.61 36.67 10.72
C ARG A 448 -7.26 35.90 9.58
N VAL A 449 -6.52 35.01 8.93
CA VAL A 449 -7.11 34.03 8.02
C VAL A 449 -7.59 32.85 8.84
N CYS A 450 -8.91 32.69 8.93
CA CYS A 450 -9.50 31.52 9.57
C CYS A 450 -9.79 30.43 8.54
N PRO A 451 -9.50 29.16 8.87
CA PRO A 451 -9.88 28.04 8.03
C PRO A 451 -11.43 28.01 7.86
N PRO A 452 -11.95 27.71 6.66
CA PRO A 452 -13.39 27.72 6.40
C PRO A 452 -14.11 26.49 6.96
N GLU A 453 -13.37 25.49 7.46
CA GLU A 453 -13.94 24.27 8.03
C GLU A 453 -14.78 24.59 9.27
N TYR A 454 -15.98 24.01 9.29
CA TYR A 454 -16.91 24.13 10.42
C TYR A 454 -16.58 23.06 11.47
N ASP A 455 -15.82 23.46 12.49
CA ASP A 455 -15.44 22.66 13.66
C ASP A 455 -15.91 23.40 14.92
N PRO A 456 -17.22 23.37 15.23
CA PRO A 456 -17.83 24.31 16.13
C PRO A 456 -17.28 24.19 17.55
N VAL A 457 -17.17 25.32 18.22
CA VAL A 457 -16.73 25.41 19.61
C VAL A 457 -17.68 26.25 20.44
N CYS A 458 -17.93 25.85 21.68
CA CYS A 458 -18.72 26.63 22.62
C CYS A 458 -17.80 27.51 23.47
N GLY A 459 -18.06 28.81 23.50
CA GLY A 459 -17.39 29.77 24.37
C GLY A 459 -17.93 29.76 25.81
N THR A 460 -17.18 30.33 26.74
CA THR A 460 -17.66 30.59 28.12
C THR A 460 -18.79 31.62 28.18
N ASP A 461 -19.11 32.27 27.07
CA ASP A 461 -20.24 33.18 26.89
C ASP A 461 -21.50 32.47 26.35
N ASP A 462 -21.49 31.13 26.33
CA ASP A 462 -22.55 30.27 25.81
C ASP A 462 -22.89 30.52 24.33
N LYS A 463 -21.96 31.08 23.56
CA LYS A 463 -22.08 31.22 22.10
C LYS A 463 -21.27 30.16 21.37
N THR A 464 -21.85 29.69 20.26
CA THR A 464 -21.17 28.76 19.35
C THR A 464 -20.42 29.54 18.28
N TYR A 465 -19.14 29.24 18.13
CA TYR A 465 -18.28 29.79 17.09
C TYR A 465 -17.99 28.72 16.04
N SER A 466 -17.90 29.10 14.77
CA SER A 466 -17.70 28.17 13.65
C SER A 466 -16.44 27.31 13.78
N ASN A 467 -15.38 27.87 14.37
CA ASN A 467 -14.20 27.15 14.83
C ASN A 467 -13.40 27.98 15.83
N LYS A 468 -12.36 27.37 16.42
CA LYS A 468 -11.48 28.02 17.40
C LYS A 468 -10.83 29.30 16.87
N CYS A 469 -10.51 29.38 15.57
CA CYS A 469 -9.95 30.60 15.00
C CYS A 469 -10.95 31.76 15.04
N PHE A 470 -12.21 31.51 14.70
CA PHE A 470 -13.26 32.54 14.78
C PHE A 470 -13.53 32.98 16.22
N LEU A 471 -13.47 32.07 17.20
CA LEU A 471 -13.54 32.43 18.63
C LEU A 471 -12.41 33.39 19.02
N GLU A 472 -11.17 33.08 18.66
CA GLU A 472 -10.01 33.95 18.96
C GLU A 472 -10.09 35.30 18.22
N MET A 473 -10.59 35.30 16.98
CA MET A 473 -10.77 36.51 16.20
C MET A 473 -11.81 37.43 16.84
N GLU A 474 -12.97 36.90 17.23
CA GLU A 474 -14.02 37.67 17.90
C GLU A 474 -13.50 38.22 19.23
N ASN A 475 -12.82 37.42 20.05
CA ASN A 475 -12.18 37.90 21.28
C ASN A 475 -11.26 39.09 21.05
N CYS A 476 -10.45 39.05 19.99
CA CYS A 476 -9.60 40.16 19.64
C CYS A 476 -10.42 41.40 19.25
N ARG A 477 -11.43 41.24 18.37
CA ARG A 477 -12.24 42.36 17.83
C ARG A 477 -13.07 43.04 18.90
N SER A 478 -13.69 42.26 19.79
CA SER A 478 -14.57 42.75 20.85
C SER A 478 -13.83 43.08 22.15
N ARG A 479 -12.53 42.75 22.24
CA ARG A 479 -11.74 42.78 23.48
C ARG A 479 -12.35 41.92 24.60
N SER A 480 -13.04 40.83 24.24
CA SER A 480 -13.60 39.89 25.20
C SER A 480 -12.60 38.82 25.63
N LEU A 481 -12.82 38.26 26.83
CA LEU A 481 -12.03 37.18 27.42
C LEU A 481 -12.82 35.86 27.40
N VAL A 482 -13.49 35.54 26.28
CA VAL A 482 -14.26 34.30 26.14
C VAL A 482 -13.28 33.14 25.99
N GLN A 483 -13.31 32.17 26.89
CA GLN A 483 -12.49 30.98 26.77
C GLN A 483 -13.27 29.84 26.10
N LEU A 484 -12.57 28.81 25.65
CA LEU A 484 -13.22 27.59 25.16
C LEU A 484 -13.87 26.86 26.36
N LYS A 485 -15.20 26.69 26.33
CA LYS A 485 -15.95 25.92 27.34
C LYS A 485 -15.90 24.43 27.01
N HIS A 486 -16.26 24.04 25.79
CA HIS A 486 -16.12 22.69 25.26
C HIS A 486 -16.12 22.68 23.73
N LEU A 487 -15.69 21.56 23.13
CA LEU A 487 -15.82 21.32 21.69
C LEU A 487 -17.28 21.02 21.33
N GLY A 488 -17.66 21.27 20.07
CA GLY A 488 -19.04 21.17 19.60
C GLY A 488 -19.81 22.48 19.74
N THR A 489 -21.07 22.47 19.30
CA THR A 489 -21.98 23.59 19.53
C THR A 489 -22.38 23.62 21.01
N CYS A 490 -22.83 24.76 21.52
CA CYS A 490 -23.29 24.87 22.90
C CYS A 490 -24.50 23.98 23.22
N THR A 491 -25.26 23.56 22.20
CA THR A 491 -26.38 22.61 22.35
C THR A 491 -25.95 21.15 22.30
N GLU A 492 -24.88 20.84 21.58
CA GLU A 492 -24.36 19.48 21.39
C GLU A 492 -22.89 19.40 21.81
N PRO A 493 -22.60 19.34 23.13
CA PRO A 493 -21.24 19.23 23.61
C PRO A 493 -20.59 17.94 23.13
N ILE A 494 -19.39 18.07 22.57
CA ILE A 494 -18.49 16.94 22.34
C ILE A 494 -17.79 16.68 23.66
N ALA A 495 -18.14 15.59 24.34
CA ALA A 495 -17.34 15.11 25.46
C ALA A 495 -15.91 14.89 24.96
N GLU A 496 -14.93 15.58 25.55
CA GLU A 496 -13.52 15.19 25.43
C GLU A 496 -13.36 13.85 26.12
N GLU A 497 -13.74 12.76 25.45
CA GLU A 497 -13.32 11.44 25.91
C GLU A 497 -11.78 11.45 25.91
N PRO A 498 -11.13 11.01 27.01
CA PRO A 498 -9.69 10.85 27.03
C PRO A 498 -9.31 9.93 25.88
N LYS A 499 -8.67 10.51 24.87
CA LYS A 499 -8.41 9.85 23.60
C LYS A 499 -7.32 8.81 23.80
N ASN A 500 -7.70 7.61 24.26
CA ASN A 500 -6.81 6.43 24.33
C ASN A 500 -6.22 6.03 22.96
N TYR A 501 -6.61 6.74 21.90
CA TYR A 501 -6.14 6.62 20.53
C TYR A 501 -5.13 7.69 20.10
N LEU A 502 -4.80 8.67 20.96
CA LEU A 502 -3.62 9.53 20.77
C LEU A 502 -2.37 8.76 21.19
N TYR A 503 -1.33 8.83 20.37
CA TYR A 503 -0.04 8.28 20.73
C TYR A 503 0.63 9.26 21.72
N ARG A 504 0.80 8.83 22.98
CA ARG A 504 1.48 9.62 24.03
C ARG A 504 2.99 9.64 23.84
#